data_AF-A0A552H6J6-F1
#
_entry.id   AF-A0A552H6J6-F1
#
_cell.length_a   1.000
_cell.length_b   1.000
_cell.length_c   1.000
_cell.angle_alpha   90.00
_cell.angle_beta   90.00
_cell.angle_gamma   90.00
#
_symmetry.space_group_name_H-M   'P 1'
#
loop_
_entity.id
_entity.type
_entity.pdbx_description
1 polymer ?
#
loop_
_entity_poly.entity_id
_entity_poly.type
_entity_poly.pdbx_seq_one_letter_code
_entity_poly.pdbx_strand_id
1 'polypeptide(L)'
;MNISLDLPSELENELSTEASHLKLPLAEYILRVLSFRPFLQNPPKTGLELVAYWESVGVIGSRPDITDSQEQASKLRHEAETREGA
;
A
#
# COMPACT_ATOMS: atom_id res chain seq x y z
N MET A 1 -14.43 9.94 -16.79
CA MET A 1 -14.57 9.92 -15.31
C MET A 1 -13.44 10.76 -14.75
N ASN A 2 -13.71 11.70 -13.86
CA ASN A 2 -12.70 12.55 -13.25
C ASN A 2 -12.52 12.16 -11.78
N ILE A 3 -11.27 12.00 -11.33
CA ILE A 3 -10.91 11.72 -9.94
C ILE A 3 -9.96 12.83 -9.50
N SER A 4 -10.32 13.56 -8.44
CA SER A 4 -9.43 14.52 -7.80
C SER A 4 -8.67 13.81 -6.68
N LEU A 5 -7.35 14.00 -6.63
CA LEU A 5 -6.48 13.46 -5.59
C LEU A 5 -5.84 14.64 -4.87
N ASP A 6 -6.14 14.80 -3.59
CA ASP A 6 -5.47 15.78 -2.74
C ASP A 6 -4.19 15.13 -2.20
N LEU A 7 -3.04 15.57 -2.71
CA LEU A 7 -1.73 15.04 -2.33
C LEU A 7 -0.98 16.04 -1.42
N PRO A 8 -0.20 15.56 -0.43
CA PRO A 8 0.76 16.40 0.27
C PRO A 8 1.77 17.01 -0.73
N SER A 9 2.17 18.26 -0.51
CA SER A 9 3.08 18.97 -1.43
C SER A 9 4.43 18.27 -1.61
N GLU A 10 4.92 17.59 -0.57
CA GLU A 10 6.15 16.81 -0.63
C GLU A 10 6.04 15.66 -1.64
N LEU A 11 4.94 14.91 -1.61
CA LEU A 11 4.69 13.80 -2.53
C LEU A 11 4.49 14.27 -3.97
N GLU A 12 3.80 15.40 -4.17
CA GLU A 12 3.65 15.99 -5.50
C GLU A 12 5.01 16.36 -6.13
N ASN A 13 5.93 16.89 -5.31
CA ASN A 13 7.28 17.25 -5.75
C ASN A 13 8.13 16.02 -6.10
N GLU A 14 8.04 14.95 -5.31
CA GLU A 14 8.71 13.68 -5.59
C GLU A 14 8.24 13.10 -6.93
N LEU A 15 6.92 13.00 -7.13
CA LEU A 15 6.32 12.50 -8.36
C LEU A 15 6.70 13.36 -9.58
N SER A 16 6.78 14.69 -9.41
CA SER A 16 7.21 15.62 -10.45
C SER A 16 8.68 15.43 -10.83
N THR A 17 9.53 15.14 -9.84
CA THR A 17 10.97 14.88 -10.06
C THR A 17 11.16 13.57 -10.81
N GLU A 18 10.46 12.51 -10.41
CA GLU A 18 10.49 11.22 -11.09
C GLU A 18 9.99 11.32 -12.54
N ALA A 19 8.89 12.03 -12.78
CA ALA A 19 8.37 12.29 -14.12
C ALA A 19 9.40 13.01 -15.00
N SER A 20 10.11 14.01 -14.43
CA SER A 20 11.15 14.76 -15.12
C SER A 20 12.34 13.88 -15.52
N HIS A 21 12.78 12.98 -14.64
CA HIS A 21 13.84 12.02 -14.95
C HIS A 21 13.46 11.08 -16.11
N LEU A 22 12.17 10.72 -16.20
CA LEU A 22 11.64 9.90 -17.28
C LEU A 22 11.26 10.71 -18.53
N LYS A 23 11.44 12.04 -18.51
CA LYS A 23 11.01 12.97 -19.57
C LYS A 23 9.52 12.84 -19.91
N LEU A 24 8.70 12.61 -18.90
CA LEU A 24 7.24 12.50 -19.03
C LEU A 24 6.56 13.70 -18.37
N PRO A 25 5.41 14.15 -18.91
CA PRO A 25 4.51 15.03 -18.17
C PRO A 25 4.05 14.37 -16.87
N LEU A 26 3.89 15.14 -15.80
CA LEU A 26 3.42 14.64 -14.50
C LEU A 26 2.11 13.84 -14.65
N ALA A 27 1.13 14.37 -15.40
CA ALA A 27 -0.15 13.70 -15.62
C ALA A 27 0.01 12.29 -16.25
N GLU A 28 0.91 12.13 -17.23
CA GLU A 28 1.19 10.82 -17.83
C GLU A 28 1.90 9.88 -16.86
N TYR A 29 2.82 10.43 -16.06
CA TYR A 29 3.50 9.67 -15.01
C TYR A 29 2.52 9.17 -13.95
N ILE A 30 1.62 10.03 -13.46
CA ILE A 30 0.57 9.65 -12.50
C ILE A 30 -0.31 8.55 -13.09
N LEU A 31 -0.75 8.68 -14.35
CA LEU A 31 -1.52 7.61 -15.00
C LEU A 31 -0.74 6.31 -15.05
N ARG A 32 0.57 6.35 -15.33
CA ARG A 32 1.42 5.16 -15.32
C ARG A 32 1.49 4.54 -13.93
N VAL A 33 1.70 5.32 -12.88
CA VAL A 33 1.70 4.85 -11.49
C VAL A 33 0.35 4.23 -11.12
N LEU A 34 -0.76 4.90 -11.42
CA LEU A 34 -2.12 4.39 -11.14
C LEU A 34 -2.48 3.15 -11.96
N SER A 35 -1.97 3.05 -13.20
CA SER A 35 -2.11 1.87 -14.06
C SER A 35 -1.22 0.72 -13.60
N PHE A 36 -0.10 1.04 -12.94
CA PHE A 36 0.78 0.07 -12.31
C PHE A 36 0.14 -0.43 -11.03
N ARG A 37 -0.88 -1.26 -11.22
CA ARG A 37 -1.24 -2.24 -10.21
C ARG A 37 -0.14 -3.30 -10.29
N PRO A 38 0.64 -3.58 -9.23
CA PRO A 38 1.30 -4.87 -9.12
C PRO A 38 0.20 -5.93 -9.00
N PHE A 39 -0.43 -6.25 -10.13
CA PHE A 39 -1.16 -7.47 -10.28
C PHE A 39 -0.08 -8.54 -10.22
N LEU A 40 -0.07 -9.32 -9.14
CA LEU A 40 0.84 -10.43 -8.98
C LEU A 40 0.66 -11.35 -10.18
N GLN A 41 1.49 -11.19 -11.22
CA GLN A 41 1.38 -12.00 -12.43
C GLN A 41 1.61 -13.48 -12.11
N ASN A 42 2.39 -13.75 -11.06
CA ASN A 42 2.52 -15.03 -10.40
C ASN A 42 2.22 -14.83 -8.91
N PRO A 43 0.97 -14.94 -8.47
CA PRO A 43 0.67 -14.85 -7.05
C PRO A 43 1.32 -16.04 -6.33
N PRO A 44 1.80 -15.83 -5.10
CA PRO A 44 2.34 -16.90 -4.28
C PRO A 44 1.28 -17.99 -4.11
N LYS A 45 1.66 -19.23 -4.41
CA LYS A 45 0.77 -20.40 -4.41
C LYS A 45 0.78 -21.13 -3.08
N THR A 46 1.78 -20.85 -2.24
CA THR A 46 1.95 -21.46 -0.93
C THR A 46 2.10 -20.39 0.15
N GLY A 47 1.86 -20.77 1.40
CA GLY A 47 2.07 -19.86 2.54
C GLY A 47 3.52 -19.38 2.66
N LEU A 48 4.50 -20.24 2.35
CA LEU A 48 5.91 -19.86 2.35
C LEU A 48 6.23 -18.81 1.28
N GLU A 49 5.73 -19.00 0.07
CA GLU A 49 5.88 -18.02 -1.01
C GLU A 49 5.22 -16.68 -0.66
N LEU A 50 4.08 -16.72 0.04
CA LEU A 50 3.37 -15.52 0.46
C LEU A 50 4.16 -14.72 1.50
N VAL A 51 4.73 -15.39 2.49
CA VAL A 51 5.59 -14.76 3.50
C VAL A 51 6.83 -14.15 2.83
N ALA A 52 7.51 -14.90 1.96
CA ALA A 52 8.68 -14.40 1.24
C ALA A 52 8.34 -13.17 0.37
N TYR A 53 7.18 -13.18 -0.29
CA TYR A 53 6.70 -12.01 -1.02
C TYR A 53 6.51 -10.80 -0.10
N TRP A 54 5.78 -10.96 1.02
CA TRP A 54 5.55 -9.87 1.97
C TRP A 54 6.83 -9.31 2.58
N GLU A 55 7.84 -10.14 2.84
CA GLU A 55 9.17 -9.66 3.25
C GLU A 55 9.83 -8.83 2.15
N SER A 56 9.83 -9.30 0.90
CA SER A 56 10.47 -8.61 -0.23
C SER A 56 9.87 -7.24 -0.54
N VAL A 57 8.56 -7.06 -0.31
CA VAL A 57 7.86 -5.78 -0.49
C VAL A 57 7.80 -4.96 0.81
N GLY A 58 8.48 -5.40 1.87
CA GLY A 58 8.63 -4.65 3.13
C GLY A 58 7.36 -4.58 3.99
N VAL A 59 6.40 -5.48 3.80
CA VAL A 59 5.18 -5.55 4.62
C VAL A 59 5.49 -6.13 6.00
N ILE A 60 6.34 -7.17 6.07
CA ILE A 60 6.76 -7.76 7.35
C ILE A 60 7.64 -6.76 8.10
N GLY A 61 7.28 -6.45 9.34
CA GLY A 61 7.98 -5.47 10.17
C GLY A 61 7.59 -4.00 9.94
N SER A 62 6.67 -3.71 9.01
CA SER A 62 6.22 -2.33 8.70
C SER A 62 5.44 -1.64 9.84
N ARG A 63 4.99 -2.40 10.84
CA ARG A 63 4.20 -1.91 11.99
C ARG A 63 4.97 -2.09 13.31
N PRO A 64 6.06 -1.33 13.53
CA PRO A 64 6.85 -1.41 14.76
C PRO A 64 6.07 -0.89 15.99
N ASP A 65 5.00 -0.14 15.77
CA ASP A 65 4.08 0.35 16.79
C ASP A 65 3.24 -0.77 17.44
N ILE A 66 3.12 -1.93 16.78
CA ILE A 66 2.44 -3.11 17.33
C ILE A 66 3.50 -4.00 18.00
N THR A 67 3.69 -3.81 19.31
CA THR A 67 4.67 -4.59 20.10
C THR A 67 4.18 -6.00 20.42
N ASP A 68 2.89 -6.17 20.73
CA ASP A 68 2.24 -7.47 20.92
C ASP A 68 1.17 -7.68 19.84
N SER A 69 1.49 -8.51 18.84
CA SER A 69 0.59 -8.79 17.74
C SER A 69 -0.63 -9.61 18.15
N GLN A 70 -0.53 -10.42 19.21
CA GLN A 70 -1.64 -11.25 19.70
C GLN A 70 -2.66 -10.42 20.49
N GLU A 71 -2.18 -9.53 21.36
CA GLU A 71 -3.02 -8.57 22.07
C GLU A 71 -3.76 -7.67 21.08
N GLN A 72 -3.04 -7.11 20.11
CA GLN A 72 -3.63 -6.26 19.07
C GLN A 72 -4.68 -7.00 18.23
N ALA A 73 -4.41 -8.26 17.86
CA ALA A 73 -5.39 -9.08 17.14
C ALA A 73 -6.63 -9.42 17.98
N SER A 74 -6.47 -9.56 19.30
CA SER A 74 -7.58 -9.81 20.22
C SER A 74 -8.44 -8.56 20.40
N LYS A 75 -7.81 -7.39 20.54
CA LYS A 75 -8.49 -6.09 20.55
C LYS A 75 -9.30 -5.84 19.28
N LEU A 76 -8.71 -6.07 18.10
CA LEU A 76 -9.41 -5.92 16.82
C LEU A 76 -10.64 -6.82 16.69
N ARG A 77 -10.54 -8.07 17.17
CA ARG A 77 -11.70 -8.99 17.19
C ARG A 77 -12.80 -8.47 18.10
N HIS A 78 -12.44 -8.05 19.32
CA HIS A 78 -13.40 -7.50 20.26
C HIS A 78 -14.11 -6.26 19.71
N GLU A 79 -13.36 -5.30 19.13
CA GLU A 79 -13.91 -4.10 18.50
C GLU A 79 -14.86 -4.45 17.35
N ALA A 80 -14.54 -5.46 16.54
CA ALA A 80 -15.40 -5.90 15.44
C ALA A 80 -16.68 -6.59 15.94
N GLU A 81 -16.60 -7.35 17.03
CA GLU A 81 -17.74 -8.04 17.66
C GLU A 81 -18.68 -7.08 18.39
N THR A 82 -18.15 -6.03 19.04
CA THR A 82 -18.93 -5.03 19.78
C THR A 82 -19.36 -3.85 18.93
N ARG A 83 -18.97 -3.80 17.65
CA ARG A 83 -19.45 -2.79 16.73
C ARG A 83 -20.95 -2.99 16.57
N GLU A 84 -21.74 -2.19 17.29
CA GLU A 84 -23.20 -2.12 17.12
C GLU A 84 -23.50 -2.10 15.61
N GLY A 85 -24.37 -3.01 15.20
CA GLY A 85 -24.72 -3.18 13.80
C GLY A 85 -25.17 -1.86 13.18
N ALA A 86 -24.71 -1.63 11.95
CA ALA A 86 -25.37 -0.71 11.03
C ALA A 86 -26.84 -1.11 10.81
#